data_AF-A0A4R5VGY8-F1
#
_entry.id   AF-A0A4R5VGY8-F1
#
_cell.length_a   1.000
_cell.length_b   1.000
_cell.length_c   1.000
_cell.angle_alpha   90.00
_cell.angle_beta   90.00
_cell.angle_gamma   90.00
#
_symmetry.space_group_name_H-M   'P 1'
#
loop_
_entity.id
_entity.type
_entity.pdbx_description
1 polymer ?
#
loop_
_entity_poly.entity_id
_entity_poly.type
_entity_poly.pdbx_seq_one_letter_code
_entity_poly.pdbx_strand_id
1 'polypeptide(L)'
;MTVRDYLNIPYTLLAEPVEVEGGDWLRRLSYPELGDIHAQGLDVEQVFLEIERMRFAEILRRLQQGDLPPVPRPPLATSTPGWWARFLGLGDEVTAFLDKSPEEYRQSRSN
;
A
#
# COMPACT_ATOMS: atom_id res chain seq x y z
N MET A 1 11.51 7.17 -11.50
CA MET A 1 10.27 6.57 -10.97
C MET A 1 9.43 7.67 -10.36
N THR A 2 8.13 7.67 -10.63
CA THR A 2 7.13 8.57 -10.04
C THR A 2 6.44 7.90 -8.86
N VAL A 3 5.61 8.62 -8.10
CA VAL A 3 4.73 8.05 -7.07
C VAL A 3 3.85 6.93 -7.67
N ARG A 4 3.32 7.13 -8.87
CA ARG A 4 2.56 6.13 -9.64
C ARG A 4 3.35 4.85 -9.84
N ASP A 5 4.62 4.96 -10.21
CA ASP A 5 5.49 3.80 -10.41
C ASP A 5 5.65 2.99 -9.12
N TYR A 6 5.87 3.67 -7.98
CA TYR A 6 5.98 2.99 -6.68
C TYR A 6 4.69 2.29 -6.26
N LEU A 7 3.53 2.92 -6.48
CA LEU A 7 2.23 2.31 -6.17
C LEU A 7 1.89 1.12 -7.09
N ASN A 8 2.55 1.02 -8.24
CA ASN A 8 2.39 -0.06 -9.21
C ASN A 8 3.40 -1.20 -9.04
N ILE A 9 4.30 -1.14 -8.05
CA ILE A 9 5.20 -2.24 -7.73
C ILE A 9 4.34 -3.42 -7.23
N PRO A 10 4.40 -4.59 -7.88
CA PRO A 10 3.54 -5.71 -7.54
C PRO A 10 4.12 -6.52 -6.39
N TYR A 11 3.90 -6.09 -5.15
CA TYR A 11 4.36 -6.80 -3.95
C TYR A 11 3.64 -8.15 -3.73
N THR A 12 4.30 -9.10 -3.06
CA THR A 12 3.68 -10.37 -2.67
C THR A 12 2.72 -10.17 -1.51
N LEU A 13 1.45 -10.48 -1.72
CA LEU A 13 0.46 -10.58 -0.65
C LEU A 13 0.53 -11.98 -0.01
N LEU A 14 0.91 -12.04 1.25
CA LEU A 14 0.82 -13.27 2.05
C LEU A 14 -0.55 -13.30 2.73
N ALA A 15 -1.25 -14.43 2.61
CA ALA A 15 -2.51 -14.68 3.30
C ALA A 15 -2.37 -15.95 4.14
N GLU A 16 -2.68 -15.86 5.42
CA GLU A 16 -2.52 -16.96 6.37
C GLU A 16 -3.67 -17.01 7.38
N PRO A 17 -4.10 -18.22 7.79
CA PRO A 17 -5.01 -18.38 8.90
C PRO A 17 -4.23 -18.20 10.22
N VAL A 18 -4.77 -17.39 11.13
CA VAL A 18 -4.20 -17.20 12.47
C VAL A 18 -5.25 -17.53 13.52
N GLU A 19 -4.87 -18.38 14.47
CA GLU A 19 -5.69 -18.66 15.64
C GLU A 19 -5.60 -17.50 16.62
N VAL A 20 -6.75 -17.00 17.09
CA VAL A 20 -6.83 -15.97 18.13
C VAL A 20 -7.42 -16.56 19.41
N GLU A 21 -7.34 -15.81 20.50
CA GLU A 21 -7.86 -16.24 21.79
C GLU A 21 -9.33 -16.69 21.67
N GLY A 22 -9.65 -17.82 22.30
CA GLY A 22 -10.99 -18.42 22.23
C GLY A 22 -11.16 -19.48 21.14
N GLY A 23 -10.12 -19.77 20.35
CA GLY A 23 -10.14 -20.82 19.32
C GLY A 23 -10.75 -20.38 17.99
N ASP A 24 -11.01 -19.07 17.84
CA ASP A 24 -11.44 -18.48 16.59
C ASP A 24 -10.27 -18.32 15.61
N TRP A 25 -10.57 -18.33 14.31
CA TRP A 25 -9.57 -18.21 13.24
C TRP A 25 -9.82 -17.00 12.36
N LEU A 26 -8.84 -16.11 12.31
CA LEU A 26 -8.85 -14.93 11.45
C LEU A 26 -8.03 -15.17 10.19
N ARG A 27 -8.30 -14.38 9.16
CA ARG A 27 -7.46 -14.26 7.97
C ARG A 27 -6.54 -13.09 8.23
N ARG A 28 -5.24 -13.34 8.27
CA ARG A 28 -4.22 -12.29 8.30
C ARG A 28 -3.65 -12.13 6.90
N LEU A 29 -3.59 -10.89 6.43
CA LEU A 29 -2.97 -10.51 5.17
C LEU A 29 -1.81 -9.56 5.45
N SER A 30 -0.68 -9.75 4.78
CA SER A 30 0.51 -8.92 4.93
C SER A 30 1.28 -8.74 3.62
N TYR A 31 2.08 -7.68 3.57
CA TYR A 31 3.05 -7.44 2.50
C TYR A 31 4.46 -7.52 3.10
N PRO A 32 5.12 -8.70 3.09
CA PRO A 32 6.41 -8.90 3.77
C PRO A 32 7.50 -7.94 3.28
N GLU A 33 7.41 -7.53 2.02
CA GLU A 33 8.35 -6.61 1.38
C GLU A 33 8.22 -5.17 1.92
N LEU A 34 7.11 -4.81 2.56
CA LEU A 34 6.86 -3.46 3.08
C LEU A 34 7.10 -3.32 4.59
N GLY A 35 7.56 -4.39 5.24
CA GLY A 35 7.80 -4.43 6.69
C GLY A 35 6.63 -5.05 7.45
N ASP A 36 6.46 -4.65 8.70
CA ASP A 36 5.47 -5.23 9.61
C ASP A 36 4.09 -4.56 9.48
N ILE A 37 3.56 -4.55 8.24
CA ILE A 37 2.17 -4.16 7.98
C ILE A 37 1.33 -5.41 7.78
N HIS A 38 0.24 -5.50 8.55
CA HIS A 38 -0.71 -6.59 8.43
C HIS A 38 -2.12 -6.13 8.80
N ALA A 39 -3.12 -6.70 8.12
CA ALA A 39 -4.52 -6.57 8.47
C ALA A 39 -5.07 -7.96 8.83
N GLN A 40 -6.06 -8.01 9.72
CA GLN A 40 -6.69 -9.27 10.11
C GLN A 40 -8.19 -9.14 10.37
N GLY A 41 -8.94 -10.22 10.12
CA GLY A 41 -10.38 -10.23 10.30
C GLY A 41 -11.03 -11.53 9.82
N LEU A 42 -12.34 -11.64 10.03
CA LEU A 42 -13.13 -12.80 9.62
C LEU A 42 -13.43 -12.80 8.12
N ASP A 43 -13.69 -11.62 7.56
CA ASP A 43 -14.01 -11.42 6.15
C ASP A 43 -12.75 -11.05 5.36
N VAL A 44 -12.33 -11.95 4.47
CA VAL A 44 -11.14 -11.76 3.64
C VAL A 44 -11.23 -10.53 2.74
N GLU A 45 -12.42 -10.15 2.28
CA GLU A 45 -12.59 -8.99 1.41
C GLU A 45 -12.31 -7.70 2.18
N GLN A 46 -12.86 -7.58 3.39
CA GLN A 46 -12.59 -6.41 4.25
C GLN A 46 -11.11 -6.33 4.64
N VAL A 47 -10.50 -7.47 4.98
CA VAL A 47 -9.07 -7.51 5.31
C VAL A 47 -8.21 -7.13 4.10
N PHE A 48 -8.58 -7.55 2.90
CA PHE A 48 -7.89 -7.17 1.66
C PHE A 48 -7.98 -5.66 1.39
N LEU A 49 -9.15 -5.04 1.57
CA LEU A 49 -9.28 -3.59 1.42
C LEU A 49 -8.42 -2.83 2.44
N GLU A 50 -8.35 -3.34 3.67
CA GLU A 50 -7.58 -2.71 4.74
C GLU A 50 -6.06 -2.81 4.50
N ILE A 51 -5.55 -3.98 4.12
CA ILE A 51 -4.13 -4.12 3.81
C ILE A 51 -3.73 -3.29 2.58
N GLU A 52 -4.63 -3.09 1.61
CA GLU A 52 -4.38 -2.19 0.49
C GLU A 52 -4.30 -0.72 0.92
N ARG A 53 -5.14 -0.27 1.87
CA ARG A 53 -4.99 1.08 2.45
C ARG A 53 -3.64 1.23 3.16
N MET A 54 -3.26 0.23 3.95
CA MET A 54 -1.97 0.21 4.66
C MET A 54 -0.79 0.21 3.68
N ARG A 55 -0.87 -0.53 2.58
CA ARG A 55 0.13 -0.54 1.51
C ARG A 55 0.36 0.85 0.94
N PHE A 56 -0.72 1.55 0.57
CA PHE A 56 -0.64 2.92 0.06
C PHE A 56 -0.02 3.85 1.11
N ALA A 57 -0.51 3.79 2.35
CA ALA A 57 -0.02 4.64 3.43
C ALA A 57 1.48 4.43 3.68
N GLU A 58 1.94 3.18 3.69
CA GLU A 58 3.35 2.85 3.94
C GLU A 58 4.27 3.32 2.81
N ILE A 59 3.88 3.09 1.55
CA ILE A 59 4.63 3.58 0.38
C ILE A 59 4.74 5.10 0.43
N LEU A 60 3.63 5.80 0.65
CA LEU A 60 3.60 7.26 0.69
C LEU A 60 4.39 7.82 1.89
N ARG A 61 4.31 7.18 3.06
CA ARG A 61 5.08 7.54 4.25
C ARG A 61 6.59 7.46 3.99
N ARG A 62 7.05 6.36 3.39
CA ARG A 62 8.46 6.15 3.01
C ARG A 62 8.94 7.24 2.03
N LEU A 63 8.20 7.47 0.95
CA LEU A 63 8.51 8.51 -0.03
C LEU A 63 8.62 9.90 0.61
N GLN A 64 7.70 10.23 1.52
CA GLN A 64 7.73 11.49 2.28
C GLN A 64 8.99 11.59 3.15
N GLN A 65 9.42 10.51 3.78
CA GLN A 65 10.64 10.49 4.60
C GLN A 65 11.94 10.42 3.77
N GLY A 66 11.84 10.18 2.47
CA GLY A 66 12.99 9.94 1.61
C GLY A 66 13.64 8.57 1.76
N ASP A 67 12.99 7.65 2.46
CA ASP A 67 13.26 6.22 2.37
C ASP A 67 12.54 5.68 1.12
N LEU A 68 13.26 5.16 0.12
CA LEU A 68 12.59 4.67 -1.08
C LEU A 68 11.99 3.28 -0.81
N PRO A 69 10.70 3.06 -1.12
CA PRO A 69 10.10 1.73 -1.03
C PRO A 69 10.89 0.69 -1.85
N PRO A 70 10.96 -0.57 -1.39
CA PRO A 70 11.69 -1.61 -2.10
C PRO A 70 11.06 -1.87 -3.47
N VAL A 71 11.90 -2.22 -4.45
CA VAL A 71 11.48 -2.48 -5.84
C VAL A 71 11.86 -3.92 -6.23
N PRO A 72 11.23 -4.94 -5.62
CA PRO A 72 11.53 -6.35 -5.88
C PRO A 72 11.17 -6.79 -7.31
N ARG A 73 10.22 -6.09 -7.94
CA ARG A 73 9.73 -6.34 -9.29
C ARG A 73 9.49 -4.99 -9.97
N PRO A 74 9.60 -4.90 -11.31
CA PRO A 74 9.30 -3.67 -12.02
C PRO A 74 7.81 -3.29 -11.85
N PRO A 75 7.48 -1.98 -11.86
CA PRO A 75 6.10 -1.52 -11.82
C PRO A 75 5.25 -2.10 -12.96
N LEU A 76 4.00 -2.44 -12.66
CA LEU A 76 3.04 -2.89 -13.67
C LEU A 76 2.51 -1.70 -14.49
N ALA A 77 2.74 -1.73 -15.80
CA ALA A 77 2.25 -0.70 -16.72
C ALA A 77 0.71 -0.67 -16.85
N THR A 78 0.04 -1.79 -16.55
CA THR A 78 -1.42 -1.94 -16.69
C THR A 78 -2.21 -1.64 -15.42
N SER A 79 -1.52 -1.39 -14.30
CA SER A 79 -2.18 -1.09 -13.02
C SER A 79 -2.62 0.38 -12.97
N THR A 80 -3.79 0.61 -12.36
CA THR A 80 -4.47 1.92 -12.27
C THR A 80 -4.51 2.42 -10.82
N PRO A 81 -3.39 2.93 -10.26
CA PRO A 81 -3.30 3.27 -8.83
C PRO A 81 -4.22 4.45 -8.47
N GLY A 82 -4.51 5.35 -9.41
CA GLY A 82 -5.50 6.42 -9.21
C GLY A 82 -6.95 5.95 -9.19
N TRP A 83 -7.28 4.78 -9.74
CA TRP A 83 -8.59 4.16 -9.53
C TRP A 83 -8.65 3.54 -8.13
N TRP A 84 -7.62 2.79 -7.74
CA TRP A 84 -7.51 2.19 -6.40
C TRP A 84 -7.56 3.23 -5.29
N ALA A 85 -6.83 4.34 -5.40
CA ALA A 85 -6.85 5.40 -4.40
C ALA A 85 -8.26 5.95 -4.16
N ARG A 86 -9.03 6.19 -5.22
CA ARG A 86 -10.42 6.64 -5.12
C ARG A 86 -11.33 5.57 -4.53
N PHE A 87 -11.20 4.33 -5.00
CA PHE A 87 -11.99 3.20 -4.51
C PHE A 87 -11.77 2.94 -3.01
N LEU A 88 -10.54 3.06 -2.53
CA LEU A 88 -10.17 2.85 -1.13
C LEU A 88 -10.52 4.04 -0.22
N GLY A 89 -10.98 5.15 -0.77
CA GLY A 89 -11.27 6.39 -0.02
C GLY A 89 -10.02 7.17 0.38
N LEU A 90 -8.88 6.94 -0.27
CA LEU A 90 -7.62 7.67 -0.01
C LEU A 90 -7.57 9.06 -0.68
N GLY A 91 -8.67 9.45 -1.34
CA GLY A 91 -8.97 10.82 -1.75
C GLY A 91 -8.19 11.34 -2.96
N ASP A 92 -8.54 12.58 -3.34
CA ASP A 92 -7.92 13.29 -4.47
C ASP A 92 -6.44 13.64 -4.21
N GLU A 93 -6.02 13.67 -2.94
CA GLU A 93 -4.65 13.96 -2.53
C GLU A 93 -3.64 12.99 -3.16
N VAL A 94 -3.90 11.69 -3.10
CA VAL A 94 -3.02 10.69 -3.72
C VAL A 94 -2.98 10.88 -5.24
N THR A 95 -4.14 11.16 -5.86
CA THR A 95 -4.22 11.34 -7.31
C THR A 95 -3.47 12.58 -7.81
N ALA A 96 -3.43 13.65 -7.00
CA ALA A 96 -2.73 14.89 -7.33
C ALA A 96 -1.21 14.74 -7.40
N PHE A 97 -0.66 13.67 -6.82
CA PHE A 97 0.78 13.45 -6.72
C PHE A 97 1.31 12.28 -7.54
N LEU A 98 0.44 11.53 -8.24
CA LEU A 98 0.83 10.32 -8.97
C LEU A 98 2.01 10.53 -9.92
N ASP A 99 2.04 11.64 -10.63
CA ASP A 99 3.06 11.88 -11.67
C ASP A 99 4.29 12.63 -11.14
N LYS A 100 4.32 12.93 -9.84
CA LYS A 100 5.49 13.52 -9.19
C LYS A 100 6.58 12.49 -8.95
N SER A 101 7.83 12.94 -9.00
CA SER A 101 8.97 12.21 -8.45
C SER A 101 8.90 12.15 -6.90
N PRO A 102 9.65 11.23 -6.25
CA PRO A 102 9.75 11.19 -4.79
C PRO A 102 10.20 12.50 -4.15
N GLU A 103 11.07 13.25 -4.83
CA GLU A 103 11.57 14.54 -4.36
C GLU A 103 10.48 15.62 -4.41
N GLU A 104 9.78 15.75 -5.53
CA GLU A 104 8.66 16.69 -5.69
C GLU A 104 7.51 16.35 -4.74
N TYR A 105 7.22 15.06 -4.52
CA TYR A 105 6.22 14.61 -3.56
C TYR A 105 6.60 15.03 -2.13
N ARG A 106 7.85 14.77 -1.72
CA ARG A 106 8.37 15.19 -0.41
C ARG A 106 8.27 16.70 -0.22
N GLN A 107 8.73 17.50 -1.19
CA GLN A 107 8.64 18.95 -1.14
C GLN A 107 7.19 19.44 -0.99
N SER A 108 6.23 18.77 -1.64
CA SER A 108 4.81 19.12 -1.51
C SER A 108 4.15 18.72 -0.19
N ARG A 109 4.82 17.93 0.64
CA ARG A 109 4.34 17.48 1.96
C ARG A 109 5.06 18.17 3.14
N SER A 110 6.04 19.01 2.85
CA SER A 110 6.83 19.77 3.83
C SER A 110 6.38 21.24 3.99
N ASN A 111 5.43 21.69 3.15
CA ASN A 111 4.73 22.98 3.26
C ASN A 111 3.35 22.77 3.87
#